data_AF-A0A9D6URR7-F1
#
_entry.id   AF-A0A9D6URR7-F1
#
_cell.length_a   1.000
_cell.length_b   1.000
_cell.length_c   1.000
_cell.angle_alpha   90.00
_cell.angle_beta   90.00
_cell.angle_gamma   90.00
#
_symmetry.space_group_name_H-M   'P 1'
#
loop_
_entity.id
_entity.type
_entity.pdbx_description
1 polymer ?
#
loop_
_entity_poly.entity_id
_entity_poly.type
_entity_poly.pdbx_seq_one_letter_code
_entity_poly.pdbx_strand_id
1 'polypeptide(L)'
;MSCALALAAGLALLCGGMQRPFPDPPASPDAPDSKRLPNGRIQSEEILKADHAENLKDLALVRKLLDAVEADLKKYDRHVLSVKSLKDLEEIEKISRRVRGRMRRF
;
A
#
# COMPACT_ATOMS: atom_id res chain seq x y z
N MET A 1 3.77 54.82 -23.40
CA MET A 1 3.46 53.95 -22.25
C MET A 1 2.60 52.79 -22.73
N SER A 2 3.20 51.75 -23.31
CA SER A 2 2.46 50.57 -23.79
C SER A 2 3.35 49.32 -23.75
N CYS A 3 4.01 49.10 -22.60
CA CYS A 3 4.47 47.77 -22.20
C CYS A 3 3.31 47.09 -21.46
N ALA A 4 3.22 45.76 -21.56
CA ALA A 4 2.43 44.86 -20.68
C ALA A 4 1.12 44.24 -21.21
N LEU A 5 0.99 43.93 -22.51
CA LEU A 5 -0.13 43.11 -22.99
C LEU A 5 0.23 41.85 -23.79
N ALA A 6 1.51 41.53 -23.98
CA ALA A 6 1.93 40.39 -24.80
C ALA A 6 2.48 39.18 -24.02
N LEU A 7 2.36 39.13 -22.68
CA LEU A 7 3.07 38.12 -21.88
C LEU A 7 2.21 37.38 -20.84
N ALA A 8 0.90 37.24 -21.08
CA ALA A 8 -0.01 36.53 -20.16
C ALA A 8 -0.61 35.23 -20.70
N ALA A 9 -0.30 34.82 -21.94
CA ALA A 9 -0.95 33.64 -22.56
C ALA A 9 -0.09 32.36 -22.58
N GLY A 10 1.14 32.39 -22.06
CA GLY A 10 2.09 31.26 -22.17
C GLY A 10 2.21 30.34 -20.95
N LEU A 11 1.64 30.70 -19.80
CA LEU A 11 1.96 30.06 -18.52
C LEU A 11 0.80 29.28 -17.88
N ALA A 12 -0.21 28.88 -18.65
CA ALA A 12 -1.33 28.07 -18.15
C ALA A 12 -1.22 26.58 -18.55
N LEU A 13 -0.25 26.19 -19.39
CA LEU A 13 -0.21 24.85 -19.98
C LEU A 13 0.60 23.80 -19.21
N LEU A 14 1.21 24.12 -18.06
CA LEU A 14 2.07 23.18 -17.32
C LEU A 14 1.44 22.55 -16.07
N CYS A 15 0.18 22.86 -15.73
CA CYS A 15 -0.51 22.28 -14.57
C CYS A 15 -1.51 21.16 -14.91
N GLY A 16 -1.48 20.62 -16.12
CA GLY A 16 -2.31 19.47 -16.53
C GLY A 16 -1.81 18.10 -16.03
N GLY A 17 -0.79 18.08 -15.16
CA GLY A 17 -0.19 16.87 -14.63
C GLY A 17 -1.04 16.22 -13.53
N MET A 18 -1.92 15.31 -13.93
CA MET A 18 -2.26 14.12 -13.14
C MET A 18 -3.05 14.39 -11.84
N GLN A 19 -4.30 14.82 -11.98
CA GLN A 19 -5.32 14.49 -10.98
C GLN A 19 -5.42 12.95 -10.94
N ARG A 20 -4.70 12.31 -10.02
CA ARG A 20 -5.02 10.92 -9.66
C ARG A 20 -6.45 10.97 -9.14
N PRO A 21 -7.41 10.22 -9.73
CA PRO A 21 -8.73 10.12 -9.15
C PRO A 21 -8.56 9.76 -7.69
N PHE A 22 -9.11 10.58 -6.79
CA PHE A 22 -9.29 10.13 -5.42
C PHE A 22 -10.04 8.80 -5.50
N PRO A 23 -9.58 7.73 -4.83
CA PRO A 23 -10.35 6.50 -4.76
C PRO A 23 -11.74 6.84 -4.25
N ASP A 24 -12.78 6.40 -4.96
CA ASP A 24 -14.15 6.54 -4.48
C ASP A 24 -14.23 5.93 -3.08
N PRO A 25 -14.94 6.58 -2.12
CA PRO A 25 -15.11 6.03 -0.79
C PRO A 25 -15.71 4.62 -0.87
N PRO A 26 -15.32 3.71 0.04
CA PRO A 26 -15.80 2.33 0.03
C PRO A 26 -17.33 2.31 -0.07
N ALA A 27 -17.85 1.53 -1.02
CA ALA A 27 -19.29 1.32 -1.13
C ALA A 27 -19.84 0.88 0.22
N SER A 28 -20.83 1.62 0.73
CA SER A 28 -21.49 1.29 2.00
C SER A 28 -21.93 -0.18 1.98
N PRO A 29 -21.73 -0.96 3.06
CA PRO A 29 -22.22 -2.33 3.14
C PRO A 29 -23.73 -2.43 2.89
N ASP A 30 -24.49 -1.34 3.10
CA ASP A 30 -25.93 -1.26 2.84
C ASP A 30 -26.28 -0.78 1.41
N ALA A 31 -25.30 -0.67 0.52
CA ALA A 31 -25.56 -0.31 -0.87
C ALA A 31 -26.48 -1.37 -1.52
N PRO A 32 -27.47 -0.95 -2.34
CA PRO A 32 -28.47 -1.83 -2.93
C PRO A 32 -27.86 -2.94 -3.82
N ASP A 33 -26.63 -2.74 -4.31
CA ASP A 33 -25.90 -3.69 -5.18
C ASP A 33 -24.89 -4.58 -4.43
N SER A 34 -24.94 -4.63 -3.09
CA SER A 34 -24.04 -5.46 -2.28
C SER A 34 -24.27 -6.96 -2.54
N LYS A 35 -23.29 -7.61 -3.19
CA LYS A 35 -23.34 -9.05 -3.53
C LYS A 35 -23.38 -9.89 -2.25
N ARG A 36 -24.39 -10.76 -2.13
CA ARG A 36 -24.59 -11.65 -0.96
C ARG A 36 -24.11 -13.08 -1.26
N LEU A 37 -23.61 -13.76 -0.23
CA LEU A 37 -23.29 -15.19 -0.29
C LEU A 37 -24.56 -16.04 -0.15
N PRO A 38 -24.52 -17.34 -0.52
CA PRO A 38 -25.64 -18.28 -0.34
C PRO A 38 -26.13 -18.41 1.11
N ASN A 39 -25.31 -18.01 2.09
CA ASN A 39 -25.62 -17.99 3.52
C ASN A 39 -26.24 -16.67 4.01
N GLY A 40 -26.53 -15.72 3.10
CA GLY A 40 -27.16 -14.42 3.40
C GLY A 40 -26.21 -13.32 3.86
N ARG A 41 -24.91 -13.61 4.09
CA ARG A 41 -23.91 -12.60 4.48
C ARG A 41 -23.45 -11.75 3.30
N ILE A 42 -23.03 -10.52 3.57
CA ILE A 42 -22.47 -9.61 2.57
C ILE A 42 -21.05 -10.07 2.19
N GLN A 43 -20.77 -10.17 0.90
CA GLN A 43 -19.48 -10.67 0.40
C GLN A 43 -18.30 -9.77 0.77
N SER A 44 -18.46 -8.44 0.70
CA SER A 44 -17.41 -7.48 1.06
C SER A 44 -16.98 -7.61 2.53
N GLU A 45 -17.92 -7.81 3.44
CA GLU A 45 -17.65 -8.01 4.87
C GLU A 45 -16.83 -9.27 5.16
N GLU A 46 -17.15 -10.39 4.51
CA GLU A 46 -16.37 -11.62 4.67
C GLU A 46 -14.96 -11.48 4.06
N ILE A 47 -14.83 -10.79 2.92
CA ILE A 47 -13.51 -10.49 2.33
C ILE A 47 -12.70 -9.58 3.26
N LEU A 48 -13.31 -8.54 3.84
CA LEU A 48 -12.64 -7.64 4.78
C LEU A 48 -12.11 -8.37 6.02
N LYS A 49 -12.91 -9.27 6.60
CA LYS A 49 -12.48 -10.11 7.74
C LYS A 49 -11.30 -11.02 7.36
N ALA A 50 -11.38 -11.67 6.20
CA ALA A 50 -10.30 -12.51 5.70
C ALA A 50 -9.02 -11.70 5.44
N ASP A 51 -9.13 -10.57 4.74
CA ASP A 51 -7.99 -9.68 4.44
C ASP A 51 -7.35 -9.14 5.72
N HIS A 52 -8.14 -8.83 6.76
CA HIS A 52 -7.64 -8.43 8.07
C HIS A 52 -6.83 -9.55 8.75
N ALA A 53 -7.35 -10.78 8.77
CA ALA A 53 -6.64 -11.92 9.35
C ALA A 53 -5.32 -12.20 8.62
N GLU A 54 -5.32 -12.13 7.28
CA GLU A 54 -4.10 -12.30 6.48
C GLU A 54 -3.10 -11.15 6.69
N ASN A 55 -3.57 -9.91 6.87
CA ASN A 55 -2.71 -8.79 7.24
C ASN A 55 -1.97 -9.05 8.56
N LEU A 56 -2.66 -9.55 9.59
CA LEU A 56 -2.04 -9.87 10.87
C LEU A 56 -0.97 -10.96 10.75
N LYS A 57 -1.22 -11.99 9.94
CA LYS A 57 -0.23 -13.06 9.66
C LYS A 57 1.00 -12.52 8.95
N ASP A 58 0.80 -11.71 7.91
CA ASP A 58 1.88 -11.10 7.14
C ASP A 58 2.72 -10.16 8.02
N LEU A 59 2.10 -9.37 8.90
CA LEU A 59 2.82 -8.52 9.87
C LEU A 59 3.62 -9.34 10.89
N ALA A 60 3.09 -10.48 11.34
CA ALA A 60 3.83 -11.39 12.20
C ALA A 60 5.06 -11.98 11.49
N LEU A 61 4.97 -12.26 10.19
CA LEU A 61 6.11 -12.70 9.38
C LEU A 61 7.15 -11.59 9.21
N VAL A 62 6.74 -10.34 8.95
CA VAL A 62 7.65 -9.19 8.90
C VAL A 62 8.44 -9.06 10.20
N ARG A 63 7.80 -9.19 11.35
CA ARG A 63 8.48 -9.15 12.65
C ARG A 63 9.57 -10.22 12.75
N LYS A 64 9.26 -11.47 12.37
CA LYS A 64 10.24 -12.57 12.38
C LYS A 64 11.43 -12.32 11.45
N LEU A 65 11.19 -11.78 10.26
CA LEU A 65 12.26 -11.46 9.31
C LEU A 65 13.13 -10.30 9.83
N LEU A 66 12.52 -9.28 10.42
CA LEU A 66 13.25 -8.16 11.05
C LEU A 66 14.11 -8.64 12.23
N ASP A 67 13.57 -9.50 13.10
CA ASP A 67 14.32 -10.07 14.22
C ASP A 67 15.55 -10.87 13.70
N ALA A 68 15.40 -11.60 12.59
CA ALA A 68 16.50 -12.34 11.97
C ALA A 68 17.56 -11.40 11.37
N VAL A 69 17.16 -10.32 10.70
CA VAL A 69 18.07 -9.30 10.16
C VAL A 69 18.83 -8.61 11.31
N GLU A 70 18.14 -8.24 12.38
CA GLU A 70 18.77 -7.63 13.56
C GLU A 70 19.78 -8.58 14.21
N ALA A 71 19.44 -9.87 14.35
CA ALA A 71 20.33 -10.88 14.90
C ALA A 71 21.60 -11.07 14.05
N ASP A 72 21.46 -11.12 12.72
CA ASP A 72 22.61 -11.19 11.80
C ASP A 72 23.50 -9.95 11.96
N LEU A 73 22.92 -8.74 11.98
CA LEU A 73 23.67 -7.49 12.15
C LEU A 73 24.35 -7.38 13.52
N LYS A 74 23.79 -7.97 14.59
CA LYS A 74 24.44 -8.03 15.90
C LYS A 74 25.60 -9.02 15.94
N LYS A 75 25.52 -10.09 15.14
CA LYS A 75 26.52 -11.16 15.10
C LYS A 75 27.76 -10.78 14.29
N TYR A 76 27.56 -10.01 13.23
CA TYR A 76 28.61 -9.61 12.30
C TYR A 76 29.03 -8.16 12.56
N ASP A 77 30.32 -7.88 12.74
CA ASP A 77 30.80 -6.47 12.78
C ASP A 77 30.49 -5.77 11.44
N ARG A 78 30.59 -4.43 11.43
CA ARG A 78 30.20 -3.47 10.36
C ARG A 78 30.65 -3.80 8.94
N HIS A 79 31.52 -4.79 8.76
CA HIS A 79 32.18 -5.13 7.51
C HIS A 79 31.62 -6.39 6.84
N VAL A 80 30.72 -7.15 7.49
CA VAL A 80 30.16 -8.39 6.91
C VAL A 80 28.67 -8.23 6.64
N LEU A 81 28.35 -7.96 5.38
CA LEU A 81 26.98 -7.97 4.84
C LEU A 81 26.55 -9.40 4.53
N SER A 82 25.53 -9.88 5.23
CA SER A 82 24.92 -11.18 4.97
C SER A 82 23.96 -11.08 3.77
N VAL A 83 24.22 -11.88 2.73
CA VAL A 83 23.32 -12.03 1.57
C VAL A 83 21.92 -12.48 2.02
N LYS A 84 21.83 -13.26 3.10
CA LYS A 84 20.55 -13.67 3.67
C LYS A 84 19.77 -12.47 4.21
N SER A 85 20.43 -11.56 4.95
CA SER A 85 19.75 -10.37 5.49
C SER A 85 19.22 -9.45 4.37
N LEU A 86 19.94 -9.34 3.25
CA LEU A 86 19.45 -8.61 2.08
C LEU A 86 18.18 -9.24 1.49
N LYS A 87 18.15 -10.58 1.36
CA LYS A 87 16.96 -11.30 0.88
C LYS A 87 15.78 -11.18 1.84
N ASP A 88 16.02 -11.24 3.14
CA ASP A 88 14.99 -11.08 4.16
C ASP A 88 14.38 -9.66 4.09
N LEU A 89 15.20 -8.63 3.85
CA LEU A 89 14.73 -7.25 3.63
C LEU A 89 13.90 -7.11 2.33
N GLU A 90 14.30 -7.74 1.23
CA GLU A 90 13.50 -7.78 -0.01
C GLU A 90 12.14 -8.45 0.21
N GLU A 91 12.10 -9.53 1.00
CA GLU A 91 10.85 -10.22 1.32
C GLU A 91 9.94 -9.35 2.20
N ILE A 92 10.50 -8.62 3.17
CA ILE A 92 9.76 -7.61 3.94
C ILE A 92 9.12 -6.57 3.01
N GLU A 93 9.83 -6.09 1.99
CA GLU A 93 9.27 -5.13 1.03
C GLU A 93 8.08 -5.72 0.27
N LYS A 94 8.18 -6.97 -0.20
CA LYS A 94 7.09 -7.66 -0.90
C LYS A 94 5.87 -7.84 -0.01
N ILE A 95 6.07 -8.26 1.24
CA ILE A 95 4.98 -8.42 2.22
C ILE A 95 4.32 -7.07 2.51
N SER A 96 5.12 -6.02 2.75
CA SER A 96 4.63 -4.66 2.99
C SER A 96 3.77 -4.14 1.83
N ARG A 97 4.21 -4.36 0.58
CA ARG A 97 3.43 -4.00 -0.62
C ARG A 97 2.09 -4.74 -0.67
N ARG A 98 2.07 -6.02 -0.30
CA ARG A 98 0.85 -6.86 -0.27
C ARG A 98 -0.14 -6.41 0.80
N VAL A 99 0.33 -6.16 2.02
CA VAL A 99 -0.48 -5.65 3.14
C VAL A 99 -1.11 -4.31 2.75
N ARG A 100 -0.30 -3.38 2.25
CA ARG A 100 -0.81 -2.08 1.77
C ARG A 100 -1.82 -2.25 0.62
N GLY A 101 -1.60 -3.22 -0.27
CA GLY A 101 -2.52 -3.55 -1.35
C GLY A 101 -3.89 -4.00 -0.84
N ARG A 102 -3.94 -4.86 0.18
CA ARG A 102 -5.18 -5.27 0.86
C ARG A 102 -5.88 -4.09 1.53
N MET A 103 -5.14 -3.25 2.26
CA MET A 103 -5.70 -2.11 2.98
C MET A 103 -6.30 -1.03 2.08
N ARG A 104 -5.86 -0.93 0.82
CA ARG A 104 -6.33 0.09 -0.14
C ARG A 104 -7.49 -0.37 -1.03
N ARG A 105 -7.96 -1.62 -0.89
CA ARG A 105 -9.04 -2.16 -1.72
C ARG A 105 -10.42 -1.60 -1.37
N PHE A 106 -10.58 -1.09 -0.15
CA PHE A 106 -11.83 -0.60 0.40
C PHE A 106 -11.58 0.81 0.91
#